data_AF-A0A8S1YH09-F1
#
_entry.id   AF-A0A8S1YH09-F1
#
_cell.length_a   1.000
_cell.length_b   1.000
_cell.length_c   1.000
_cell.angle_alpha   90.00
_cell.angle_beta   90.00
_cell.angle_gamma   90.00
#
_symmetry.space_group_name_H-M   'P 1'
#
loop_
_entity.id
_entity.type
_entity.pdbx_description
1 polymer ?
#
loop_
_entity_poly.entity_id
_entity_poly.type
_entity_poly.pdbx_seq_one_letter_code
_entity_poly.pdbx_strand_id
1 'polypeptide(L)'
;MDISVCQNPNHDSQRLKYICVDPTCCVPKKIGCADCFLDDHITHIRKTTTQFKEQVSQSIEQISQIEFQKVTGSPQRDLDSQIDFELENCIDCIKSRFSSIKGDLKSQIDSDMTKVQDNCTQLQQNMNNELDPFKLTIQNELPSLNHNELNQLVKFYQEAPKIHKHYSKTAELLQDEKQKVKQKKQKYLNKMKTIMQILLKEFNELMTSKNVQFDDGSEYETPQKQAMSPNKMINLVETARSSRRFPMSQSQKKYFLAAVTKKLD
;
A
#
# COMPACT_ATOMS: atom_id res chain seq x y z
N MET A 1 47.64 -24.40 54.55
CA MET A 1 47.05 -24.53 55.89
C MET A 1 47.68 -25.75 56.54
N ASP A 2 48.42 -25.57 57.63
CA ASP A 2 49.08 -26.65 58.35
C ASP A 2 48.05 -27.51 59.09
N ILE A 3 47.67 -28.64 58.48
CA ILE A 3 46.70 -29.64 59.01
C ILE A 3 47.29 -30.42 60.20
N SER A 4 48.50 -30.07 60.62
CA SER A 4 49.32 -30.81 61.57
C SER A 4 49.21 -30.31 63.01
N VAL A 5 48.28 -29.43 63.38
CA VAL A 5 48.23 -28.84 64.74
C VAL A 5 47.18 -29.55 65.62
N CYS A 6 47.54 -29.90 66.85
CA CYS A 6 46.56 -30.41 67.81
C CYS A 6 45.68 -29.25 68.28
N GLN A 7 44.35 -29.37 68.18
CA GLN A 7 43.42 -28.29 68.52
C GLN A 7 43.27 -28.02 70.03
N ASN A 8 44.00 -28.73 70.89
CA ASN A 8 44.04 -28.48 72.32
C ASN A 8 45.29 -27.62 72.65
N PRO A 9 45.14 -26.38 73.14
CA PRO A 9 46.23 -25.40 73.26
C PRO A 9 47.43 -25.85 74.10
N ASN A 10 47.27 -26.86 74.96
CA ASN A 10 48.34 -27.37 75.82
C ASN A 10 49.07 -28.61 75.26
N HIS A 11 48.63 -29.17 74.12
CA HIS A 11 49.06 -30.49 73.65
C HIS A 11 49.92 -30.44 72.37
N ASP A 12 50.21 -29.24 71.86
CA ASP A 12 50.90 -29.11 70.57
C ASP A 12 52.39 -29.49 70.62
N SER A 13 52.96 -29.66 71.81
CA SER A 13 54.33 -30.15 72.06
C SER A 13 54.51 -31.65 71.81
N GLN A 14 53.43 -32.42 71.63
CA GLN A 14 53.53 -33.85 71.39
C GLN A 14 53.95 -34.15 69.94
N ARG A 15 55.08 -34.87 69.80
CA ARG A 15 55.73 -35.17 68.51
C ARG A 15 54.90 -36.08 67.60
N LEU A 16 54.07 -36.96 68.17
CA LEU A 16 53.25 -37.90 67.41
C LEU A 16 51.79 -37.43 67.39
N LYS A 17 51.27 -37.27 66.17
CA LYS A 17 49.89 -36.84 65.91
C LYS A 17 49.14 -37.93 65.16
N TYR A 18 47.91 -38.18 65.58
CA TYR A 18 47.03 -39.23 65.08
C TYR A 18 45.84 -38.63 64.34
N ILE A 19 45.31 -39.42 63.40
CA ILE A 19 44.12 -39.14 62.61
C ILE A 19 43.15 -40.32 62.78
N CYS A 20 41.89 -40.02 63.08
CA CYS A 20 40.81 -41.00 63.13
C CYS A 20 40.36 -41.31 61.70
N VAL A 21 40.43 -42.58 61.31
CA VAL A 21 40.05 -43.08 59.97
C VAL A 21 38.85 -44.02 60.04
N ASP A 22 38.20 -44.10 61.19
CA ASP A 22 36.99 -44.88 61.38
C ASP A 22 35.82 -44.26 60.60
N PRO A 23 35.22 -44.99 59.63
CA PRO A 23 34.15 -44.47 58.79
C PRO A 23 32.84 -44.20 59.56
N THR A 24 32.70 -44.77 60.76
CA THR A 24 31.52 -44.60 61.61
C THR A 24 31.67 -43.52 62.67
N CYS A 25 32.86 -42.91 62.77
CA CYS A 25 33.13 -41.88 63.77
C CYS A 25 32.39 -40.58 63.44
N CYS A 26 31.55 -40.09 64.37
CA CYS A 26 30.84 -38.81 64.24
C CYS A 26 31.52 -37.65 64.99
N VAL A 27 32.63 -37.89 65.68
CA VAL A 27 33.32 -36.84 66.46
C VAL A 27 33.93 -35.79 65.52
N PRO A 28 33.70 -34.48 65.73
CA PRO A 28 34.20 -33.44 64.82
C PRO A 28 35.73 -33.33 64.74
N LYS A 29 36.43 -33.57 65.85
CA LYS A 29 37.89 -33.44 65.95
C LYS A 29 38.58 -34.73 65.51
N LYS A 30 38.88 -34.87 64.22
CA LYS A 30 39.51 -36.09 63.66
C LYS A 30 41.02 -36.18 63.84
N ILE A 31 41.69 -35.10 64.25
CA ILE A 31 43.16 -35.01 64.37
C ILE A 31 43.53 -34.52 65.77
N GLY A 32 44.54 -35.16 66.37
CA GLY A 32 44.88 -34.92 67.77
C GLY A 32 46.11 -35.72 68.20
N CYS A 33 46.61 -35.39 69.39
CA CYS A 33 47.67 -36.14 70.04
C CYS A 33 47.13 -37.43 70.69
N ALA A 34 48.01 -38.23 71.31
CA ALA A 34 47.60 -39.51 71.93
C ALA A 34 46.52 -39.30 72.99
N ASP A 35 46.66 -38.26 73.82
CA ASP A 35 45.73 -37.96 74.91
C ASP A 35 44.35 -37.56 74.39
N CYS A 36 44.28 -36.70 73.36
CA CYS A 36 43.01 -36.34 72.73
C CYS A 36 42.27 -37.54 72.10
N PHE A 37 43.02 -38.58 71.70
CA PHE A 37 42.41 -39.81 71.19
C PHE A 37 41.96 -40.76 72.30
N LEU A 38 42.57 -40.71 73.48
CA LEU A 38 42.11 -41.50 74.63
C LEU A 38 40.78 -40.98 75.16
N ASP A 39 40.53 -39.68 75.09
CA ASP A 39 39.29 -39.07 75.57
C ASP A 39 38.10 -39.36 74.63
N ASP A 40 38.26 -39.04 73.34
CA ASP A 40 37.11 -39.01 72.40
C ASP A 40 37.12 -40.15 71.35
N HIS A 41 38.22 -40.90 71.23
CA HIS A 41 38.45 -41.82 70.11
C HIS A 41 39.06 -43.18 70.50
N ILE A 42 38.90 -43.59 71.77
CA ILE A 42 39.62 -44.76 72.31
C ILE A 42 39.30 -46.07 71.59
N THR A 43 38.06 -46.20 71.10
CA THR A 43 37.57 -47.36 70.34
C THR A 43 37.66 -47.19 68.81
N HIS A 44 38.04 -46.00 68.33
CA HIS A 44 38.07 -45.72 66.89
C HIS A 44 39.37 -46.19 66.26
N ILE A 45 39.28 -46.57 64.98
CA ILE A 45 40.45 -46.86 64.17
C ILE A 45 41.25 -45.57 63.94
N ARG A 46 42.49 -45.55 64.43
CA ARG A 46 43.41 -44.40 64.32
C ARG A 46 44.69 -44.78 63.58
N LYS A 47 45.22 -43.83 62.81
CA LYS A 47 46.53 -43.92 62.16
C LYS A 47 47.38 -42.73 62.58
N THR A 48 48.69 -42.88 62.59
CA THR A 48 49.55 -41.69 62.68
C THR A 48 49.40 -40.84 61.42
N THR A 49 49.61 -39.54 61.55
CA THR A 49 49.62 -38.60 60.41
C THR A 49 50.55 -39.06 59.28
N THR A 50 51.71 -39.64 59.61
CA THR A 50 52.64 -40.23 58.65
C THR A 50 52.05 -41.42 57.90
N GLN A 51 51.48 -42.39 58.61
CA GLN A 51 50.84 -43.57 58.01
C GLN A 51 49.64 -43.20 57.14
N PHE A 52 48.85 -42.21 57.55
CA PHE A 52 47.74 -41.72 56.76
C PHE A 52 48.22 -41.04 55.48
N LYS A 53 49.28 -40.21 55.56
CA LYS A 53 49.89 -39.57 54.40
C LYS A 53 50.42 -40.60 53.40
N GLU A 54 51.10 -41.63 53.86
CA GLU A 54 51.58 -42.72 53.02
C GLU A 54 50.42 -43.47 52.34
N GLN A 55 49.37 -43.80 53.08
CA GLN A 55 48.19 -44.46 52.52
C GLN A 55 47.51 -43.60 51.45
N VAL A 56 47.28 -42.31 51.72
CA VAL A 56 46.65 -41.41 50.75
C VAL A 56 47.52 -41.26 49.50
N SER A 57 48.84 -41.16 49.68
CA SER A 57 49.78 -41.07 48.55
C SER A 57 49.74 -42.32 47.68
N GLN A 58 49.72 -43.52 48.30
CA GLN A 58 49.57 -44.79 47.58
C GLN A 58 48.22 -44.90 46.86
N SER A 59 47.12 -44.46 47.48
CA SER A 59 45.81 -44.45 46.82
C SER A 59 45.75 -43.48 45.64
N ILE A 60 46.39 -42.31 45.75
CA ILE A 60 46.51 -41.36 44.64
C ILE A 60 47.35 -41.96 43.51
N GLU A 61 48.47 -42.60 43.82
CA GLU A 61 49.28 -43.31 42.82
C GLU A 61 48.48 -44.40 42.12
N GLN A 62 47.72 -45.21 42.85
CA GLN A 62 46.84 -46.23 42.27
C GLN A 62 45.77 -45.62 41.35
N ILE A 63 45.14 -44.51 41.74
CA ILE A 63 44.16 -43.82 40.88
C ILE A 63 44.84 -43.23 39.65
N SER A 64 46.04 -42.67 39.79
CA SER A 64 46.81 -42.10 38.68
C SER A 64 47.32 -43.14 37.68
N GLN A 65 47.40 -44.41 38.10
CA GLN A 65 47.72 -45.56 37.25
C GLN A 65 46.49 -46.15 36.55
N ILE A 66 45.27 -45.65 36.86
CA ILE A 66 44.09 -45.97 36.06
C ILE A 66 44.21 -45.17 34.76
N GLU A 67 44.82 -45.77 33.75
CA GLU A 67 44.67 -45.30 32.38
C GLU A 67 43.18 -45.36 32.03
N PHE A 68 42.60 -44.23 31.62
CA PHE A 68 41.32 -44.23 30.94
C PHE A 68 41.50 -45.02 29.64
N GLN A 69 41.19 -46.32 29.67
CA GLN A 69 41.20 -47.14 28.47
C GLN A 69 40.30 -46.45 27.44
N LYS A 70 40.87 -46.14 26.27
CA LYS A 70 40.09 -45.75 25.11
C LYS A 70 39.17 -46.94 24.80
N VAL A 71 37.89 -46.82 25.14
CA VAL A 71 36.92 -47.90 25.01
C VAL A 71 36.80 -48.25 23.52
N THR A 72 37.44 -49.33 23.08
CA THR A 72 37.35 -49.86 21.71
C THR A 72 36.11 -50.74 21.54
N GLY A 73 34.97 -50.29 22.06
CA GLY A 73 33.68 -50.96 21.88
C GLY A 73 33.01 -50.52 20.59
N SER A 74 32.39 -51.47 19.85
CA SER A 74 31.60 -51.19 18.64
C SER A 74 30.56 -50.07 18.78
N PRO A 75 29.83 -49.90 19.91
CA PRO A 75 28.74 -48.93 19.99
C PRO A 75 29.21 -47.48 19.82
N GLN A 76 30.45 -47.18 20.22
CA GLN A 76 30.98 -45.82 20.17
C GLN A 76 31.50 -45.45 18.77
N ARG A 77 32.04 -46.42 18.02
CA ARG A 77 32.33 -46.23 16.59
C ARG A 77 31.07 -46.07 15.75
N ASP A 78 29.99 -46.77 16.12
CA ASP A 78 28.69 -46.64 15.46
C ASP A 78 28.09 -45.23 15.71
N LEU A 79 28.23 -44.70 16.92
CA LEU A 79 27.85 -43.33 17.28
C LEU A 79 28.65 -42.27 16.52
N ASP A 80 29.98 -42.40 16.47
CA ASP A 80 30.85 -41.47 15.74
C ASP A 80 30.50 -41.46 14.24
N SER A 81 30.31 -42.65 13.64
CA SER A 81 29.89 -42.77 12.24
C SER A 81 28.49 -42.18 11.99
N GLN A 82 27.57 -42.28 12.96
CA GLN A 82 26.23 -41.72 12.84
C GLN A 82 26.26 -40.18 12.95
N ILE A 83 27.11 -39.63 13.81
CA ILE A 83 27.32 -38.18 13.92
C ILE A 83 27.92 -37.64 12.62
N ASP A 84 28.94 -38.31 12.06
CA ASP A 84 29.55 -37.90 10.79
C ASP A 84 28.53 -37.93 9.64
N PHE A 85 27.67 -38.95 9.60
CA PHE A 85 26.60 -39.05 8.61
C PHE A 85 25.57 -37.91 8.73
N GLU A 86 25.11 -37.59 9.95
CA GLU A 86 24.18 -36.48 10.18
C GLU A 86 24.81 -35.12 9.88
N LEU A 87 26.11 -34.95 10.15
CA LEU A 87 26.85 -33.74 9.79
C LEU A 87 26.96 -33.57 8.27
N GLU A 88 27.28 -34.64 7.54
CA GLU A 88 27.34 -34.57 6.07
C GLU A 88 25.95 -34.27 5.48
N ASN A 89 24.89 -34.88 6.03
CA ASN A 89 23.51 -34.54 5.64
C ASN A 89 23.17 -33.07 5.89
N CYS A 90 23.58 -32.52 7.04
CA CYS A 90 23.40 -31.09 7.34
C CYS A 90 24.15 -30.22 6.34
N ILE A 91 25.40 -30.57 6.02
CA ILE A 91 26.22 -29.87 5.03
C ILE A 91 25.53 -29.90 3.65
N ASP A 92 25.01 -31.05 3.22
CA ASP A 92 24.33 -31.18 1.93
C ASP A 92 23.00 -30.42 1.89
N CYS A 93 22.25 -30.40 3.00
CA CYS A 93 21.07 -29.55 3.14
C CYS A 93 21.42 -28.06 3.00
N ILE A 94 22.51 -27.63 3.64
CA ILE A 94 23.00 -26.25 3.56
C ILE A 94 23.42 -25.94 2.11
N LYS A 95 24.23 -26.78 1.46
CA LYS A 95 24.65 -26.62 0.06
C LYS A 95 23.44 -26.52 -0.88
N SER A 96 22.43 -27.37 -0.69
CA SER A 96 21.20 -27.36 -1.47
C SER A 96 20.44 -26.03 -1.31
N ARG A 97 20.28 -25.55 -0.07
CA ARG A 97 19.64 -24.25 0.21
C ARG A 97 20.40 -23.08 -0.42
N PHE A 98 21.73 -23.05 -0.31
CA PHE A 98 22.54 -22.01 -0.97
C PHE A 98 22.42 -22.07 -2.50
N SER A 99 22.37 -23.26 -3.08
CA SER A 99 22.19 -23.44 -4.52
C SER A 99 20.83 -22.95 -4.99
N SER A 100 19.76 -23.21 -4.23
CA SER A 100 18.43 -22.67 -4.48
C SER A 100 18.42 -21.14 -4.43
N ILE A 101 18.96 -20.55 -3.35
CA ILE A 101 19.02 -19.08 -3.19
C ILE A 101 19.79 -18.44 -4.35
N LYS A 102 20.91 -19.05 -4.75
CA LYS A 102 21.69 -18.60 -5.92
C LYS A 102 20.86 -18.64 -7.21
N GLY A 103 20.10 -19.72 -7.42
CA GLY A 103 19.19 -19.86 -8.56
C GLY A 103 18.10 -18.78 -8.57
N ASP A 104 17.46 -18.56 -7.42
CA ASP A 104 16.39 -17.58 -7.25
C ASP A 104 16.91 -16.15 -7.51
N LEU A 105 18.04 -15.78 -6.89
CA LEU A 105 18.70 -14.48 -7.10
C LEU A 105 19.09 -14.27 -8.56
N LYS A 106 19.65 -15.30 -9.21
CA LYS A 106 19.99 -15.22 -10.63
C LYS A 106 18.76 -14.98 -11.49
N SER A 107 17.67 -15.72 -11.23
CA SER A 107 16.42 -15.56 -11.98
C SER A 107 15.82 -14.17 -11.82
N GLN A 108 15.92 -13.60 -10.62
CA GLN A 108 15.44 -12.27 -10.32
C GLN A 108 16.26 -11.19 -11.03
N ILE A 109 17.60 -11.30 -11.00
CA ILE A 109 18.49 -10.39 -11.72
C ILE A 109 18.24 -10.45 -13.23
N ASP A 110 18.13 -11.66 -13.79
CA ASP A 110 17.89 -11.86 -15.23
C ASP A 110 16.52 -11.28 -15.65
N SER A 111 15.49 -11.41 -14.79
CA SER A 111 14.17 -10.80 -14.99
C SER A 111 14.23 -9.27 -14.95
N ASP A 112 14.90 -8.69 -13.95
CA ASP A 112 14.99 -7.24 -13.81
C ASP A 112 15.82 -6.62 -14.93
N MET A 113 16.88 -7.30 -15.38
CA MET A 113 17.66 -6.88 -16.55
C MET A 113 16.79 -6.82 -17.82
N THR A 114 15.90 -7.80 -18.01
CA THR A 114 14.95 -7.81 -19.13
C THR A 114 13.99 -6.61 -19.06
N LYS A 115 13.42 -6.32 -17.88
CA LYS A 115 12.55 -5.15 -17.69
C LYS A 115 13.26 -3.83 -17.97
N VAL A 116 14.52 -3.71 -17.55
CA VAL A 116 15.33 -2.51 -17.81
C VAL A 116 15.54 -2.35 -19.32
N GLN A 117 15.86 -3.43 -20.03
CA GLN A 117 16.03 -3.41 -21.48
C GLN A 117 14.73 -3.01 -22.21
N ASP A 118 13.59 -3.54 -21.78
CA ASP A 118 12.28 -3.19 -22.33
C ASP A 118 11.97 -1.71 -22.10
N ASN A 119 12.21 -1.20 -20.89
CA ASN A 119 12.01 0.21 -20.56
C ASN A 119 12.92 1.13 -21.40
N CYS A 120 14.19 0.77 -21.59
CA CYS A 120 15.11 1.53 -22.45
C CYS A 120 14.64 1.55 -23.91
N THR A 121 14.18 0.40 -24.41
CA THR A 121 13.65 0.28 -25.77
C THR A 121 12.39 1.12 -25.95
N GLN A 122 11.48 1.07 -24.97
CA GLN A 122 10.26 1.87 -24.98
C GLN A 122 10.56 3.37 -24.90
N LEU A 123 11.52 3.78 -24.05
CA LEU A 123 11.95 5.18 -23.99
C LEU A 123 12.50 5.66 -25.34
N GLN A 124 13.32 4.85 -26.00
CA GLN A 124 13.88 5.18 -27.30
C GLN A 124 12.79 5.28 -28.37
N GLN A 125 11.82 4.36 -28.37
CA GLN A 125 10.66 4.42 -29.26
C GLN A 125 9.80 5.66 -29.02
N ASN A 126 9.51 5.99 -27.75
CA ASN A 126 8.74 7.19 -27.39
C ASN A 126 9.47 8.46 -27.83
N MET A 127 10.78 8.54 -27.57
CA MET A 127 11.61 9.66 -28.00
C MET A 127 11.59 9.80 -29.53
N ASN A 128 11.72 8.70 -30.28
CA ASN A 128 11.63 8.74 -31.74
C ASN A 128 10.22 9.15 -32.21
N ASN A 129 9.16 8.61 -31.61
CA ASN A 129 7.78 8.96 -31.96
C ASN A 129 7.45 10.43 -31.69
N GLU A 130 8.02 11.02 -30.64
CA GLU A 130 7.84 12.45 -30.35
C GLU A 130 8.72 13.32 -31.24
N LEU A 131 9.97 12.93 -31.52
CA LEU A 131 10.93 13.75 -32.28
C LEU A 131 10.78 13.65 -33.80
N ASP A 132 10.38 12.49 -34.33
CA ASP A 132 10.27 12.27 -35.78
C ASP A 132 9.26 13.21 -36.45
N PRO A 133 8.08 13.51 -35.87
CA PRO A 133 7.20 14.56 -36.36
C PRO A 133 7.91 15.92 -36.45
N PHE A 134 8.67 16.32 -35.44
CA PHE A 134 9.42 17.59 -35.49
C PHE A 134 10.52 17.56 -36.56
N LYS A 135 11.27 16.46 -36.68
CA LYS A 135 12.31 16.32 -37.73
C LYS A 135 11.69 16.38 -39.12
N LEU A 136 10.56 15.72 -39.33
CA LEU A 136 9.82 15.75 -40.59
C LEU A 136 9.26 17.14 -40.89
N THR A 137 8.72 17.85 -39.90
CA THR A 137 8.28 19.25 -40.06
C THR A 137 9.45 20.17 -40.38
N ILE A 138 10.60 20.01 -39.70
CA ILE A 138 11.81 20.80 -39.97
C ILE A 138 12.35 20.51 -41.39
N GLN A 139 12.35 19.26 -41.83
CA GLN A 139 12.86 18.89 -43.16
C GLN A 139 11.90 19.27 -44.30
N ASN A 140 10.59 19.14 -44.10
CA ASN A 140 9.62 19.26 -45.19
C ASN A 140 8.92 20.63 -45.22
N GLU A 141 8.71 21.27 -44.07
CA GLU A 141 7.91 22.52 -43.97
C GLU A 141 8.76 23.76 -43.69
N LEU A 142 9.90 23.62 -43.01
CA LEU A 142 10.77 24.77 -42.74
C LEU A 142 11.43 25.37 -44.00
N PRO A 143 11.84 24.57 -45.02
CA PRO A 143 12.41 25.11 -46.25
C PRO A 143 11.39 25.83 -47.15
N SER A 144 10.08 25.60 -46.95
CA SER A 144 9.03 26.25 -47.74
C SER A 144 8.61 27.61 -47.17
N LEU A 145 9.01 27.92 -45.93
CA LEU A 145 8.77 29.21 -45.29
C LEU A 145 9.83 30.22 -45.71
N ASN A 146 9.41 31.37 -46.23
CA ASN A 146 10.33 32.47 -46.48
C ASN A 146 10.75 33.13 -45.14
N HIS A 147 11.84 33.91 -45.18
CA HIS A 147 12.41 34.52 -43.97
C HIS A 147 11.42 35.43 -43.21
N ASN A 148 10.43 35.99 -43.89
CA ASN A 148 9.42 36.85 -43.28
C ASN A 148 8.37 36.03 -42.52
N GLU A 149 7.92 34.92 -43.10
CA GLU A 149 6.99 33.97 -42.48
C GLU A 149 7.62 33.29 -41.25
N LEU A 150 8.90 32.90 -41.35
CA LEU A 150 9.64 32.34 -40.22
C LEU A 150 9.74 33.34 -39.06
N ASN A 151 10.03 34.61 -39.35
CA ASN A 151 10.07 35.67 -38.34
C ASN A 151 8.69 35.96 -37.72
N GLN A 152 7.61 35.85 -38.49
CA GLN A 152 6.25 35.96 -37.94
C GLN A 152 5.91 34.78 -37.02
N LEU A 153 6.33 33.57 -37.38
CA LEU A 153 6.17 32.38 -36.54
C LEU A 153 6.93 32.51 -35.22
N VAL A 154 8.19 32.95 -35.28
CA VAL A 154 9.01 33.19 -34.08
C VAL A 154 8.35 34.24 -33.18
N LYS A 155 7.87 35.35 -33.74
CA LYS A 155 7.12 36.36 -32.99
C LYS A 155 5.84 35.80 -32.37
N PHE A 156 5.09 34.98 -33.10
CA PHE A 156 3.89 34.33 -32.59
C PHE A 156 4.19 33.42 -31.39
N TYR A 157 5.23 32.59 -31.45
CA TYR A 157 5.63 31.73 -30.33
C TYR A 157 6.19 32.49 -29.13
N GLN A 158 6.89 33.61 -29.36
CA GLN A 158 7.33 34.51 -28.29
C GLN A 158 6.17 35.23 -27.60
N GLU A 159 5.09 35.52 -28.34
CA GLU A 159 3.88 36.15 -27.81
C GLU A 159 2.81 35.15 -27.35
N ALA A 160 2.99 33.85 -27.60
CA ALA A 160 2.05 32.79 -27.24
C ALA A 160 1.56 32.85 -25.77
N PRO A 161 2.39 33.18 -24.76
CA PRO A 161 1.92 33.34 -23.39
C PRO A 161 0.91 34.49 -23.22
N LYS A 162 1.11 35.60 -23.95
CA LYS A 162 0.19 36.75 -23.94
C LYS A 162 -1.12 36.42 -24.68
N ILE A 163 -1.01 35.73 -25.81
CA ILE A 163 -2.16 35.27 -26.60
C ILE A 163 -3.02 34.32 -25.75
N HIS A 164 -2.40 33.36 -25.08
CA HIS A 164 -3.11 32.42 -24.21
C HIS A 164 -3.83 33.14 -23.06
N LYS A 165 -3.16 34.10 -22.40
CA LYS A 165 -3.77 34.93 -21.35
C LYS A 165 -4.98 35.73 -21.86
N HIS A 166 -4.90 36.29 -23.08
CA HIS A 166 -6.02 37.00 -23.70
C HIS A 166 -7.19 36.08 -24.04
N TYR A 167 -6.92 34.88 -24.54
CA TYR A 167 -7.95 33.88 -24.81
C TYR A 167 -8.67 33.42 -23.54
N SER A 168 -7.94 33.13 -22.47
CA SER A 168 -8.54 32.74 -21.19
C SER A 168 -9.43 33.84 -20.62
N LYS A 169 -8.97 35.10 -20.63
CA LYS A 169 -9.77 36.25 -20.19
C LYS A 169 -11.03 36.45 -21.05
N THR A 170 -10.91 36.25 -22.36
CA THR A 170 -12.06 36.33 -23.28
C THR A 170 -13.07 35.21 -23.03
N ALA A 171 -12.60 34.00 -22.73
CA ALA A 171 -13.46 32.88 -22.38
C ALA A 171 -14.23 33.12 -21.06
N GLU A 172 -13.58 33.69 -20.05
CA GLU A 172 -14.23 34.11 -18.80
C GLU A 172 -15.33 35.15 -19.05
N LEU A 173 -15.03 36.20 -19.82
CA LEU A 173 -16.02 37.23 -20.18
C LEU A 173 -17.21 36.66 -20.95
N LEU A 174 -16.97 35.71 -21.85
CA LEU A 174 -18.02 35.04 -22.61
C LEU A 174 -18.94 34.21 -21.68
N GLN A 175 -18.36 33.53 -20.69
CA GLN A 175 -19.11 32.75 -19.72
C GLN A 175 -19.99 33.65 -18.84
N ASP A 176 -19.48 34.79 -18.39
CA ASP A 176 -20.23 35.78 -17.63
C ASP A 176 -21.41 36.35 -18.41
N GLU A 177 -21.19 36.76 -19.67
CA GLU A 177 -22.28 37.26 -20.51
C GLU A 177 -23.33 36.18 -20.80
N LYS A 178 -22.91 34.93 -21.01
CA LYS A 178 -23.83 33.80 -21.17
C LYS A 178 -24.71 33.61 -19.93
N GLN A 179 -24.16 33.75 -18.73
CA GLN A 179 -24.95 33.69 -17.49
C GLN A 179 -25.94 34.86 -17.39
N LYS A 180 -25.51 36.10 -17.68
CA LYS A 180 -26.41 37.27 -17.69
C LYS A 180 -27.57 37.11 -18.66
N VAL A 181 -27.30 36.59 -19.87
CA VAL A 181 -28.35 36.31 -20.87
C VAL A 181 -29.31 35.24 -20.35
N LYS A 182 -28.82 34.17 -19.71
CA LYS A 182 -29.66 33.13 -19.11
C LYS A 182 -30.58 33.69 -18.02
N GLN A 183 -30.05 34.54 -17.14
CA GLN A 183 -30.83 35.19 -16.08
C GLN A 183 -31.90 36.13 -16.66
N LYS A 184 -31.54 36.96 -17.65
CA LYS A 184 -32.50 37.83 -18.35
C LYS A 184 -33.60 37.01 -19.02
N LYS A 185 -33.26 35.94 -19.73
CA LYS A 185 -34.24 35.03 -20.34
C LYS A 185 -35.22 34.47 -19.31
N GLN A 186 -34.72 34.01 -18.16
CA GLN A 186 -35.57 33.49 -17.09
C GLN A 186 -36.52 34.57 -16.54
N LYS A 187 -36.01 35.78 -16.32
CA LYS A 187 -36.81 36.94 -15.87
C LYS A 187 -37.96 37.24 -16.84
N TYR A 188 -37.70 37.26 -18.16
CA TYR A 188 -38.74 37.52 -19.16
C TYR A 188 -39.73 36.37 -19.29
N LEU A 189 -39.29 35.12 -19.20
CA LEU A 189 -40.19 33.96 -19.18
C LEU A 189 -41.14 34.00 -17.97
N ASN A 190 -40.64 34.38 -16.79
CA ASN A 190 -41.48 34.54 -15.60
C ASN A 190 -42.52 35.65 -15.80
N LYS A 191 -42.12 36.83 -16.33
CA LYS A 191 -43.05 37.91 -16.66
C LYS A 191 -44.14 37.43 -17.64
N MET A 192 -43.76 36.70 -18.68
CA MET A 192 -44.70 36.16 -19.67
C MET A 192 -45.68 35.17 -19.03
N LYS A 193 -45.21 34.29 -18.13
CA LYS A 193 -46.08 33.39 -17.36
C LYS A 193 -47.08 34.17 -16.51
N THR A 194 -46.63 35.22 -15.81
CA THR A 194 -47.52 36.06 -14.99
C THR A 194 -48.58 36.74 -15.83
N ILE A 195 -48.20 37.34 -16.98
CA ILE A 195 -49.17 37.95 -17.91
C ILE A 195 -50.19 36.92 -18.38
N MET A 196 -49.74 35.72 -18.77
CA MET A 196 -50.62 34.66 -19.23
C MET A 196 -51.58 34.17 -18.14
N GLN A 197 -51.12 34.08 -16.88
CA GLN A 197 -51.97 33.77 -15.73
C GLN A 197 -53.03 34.85 -15.47
N ILE A 198 -52.66 36.13 -15.57
CA ILE A 198 -53.59 37.25 -15.45
C ILE A 198 -54.66 37.16 -16.54
N LEU A 199 -54.26 37.01 -17.80
CA LEU A 199 -55.19 36.90 -18.93
C LEU A 199 -56.12 35.69 -18.80
N LEU A 200 -55.62 34.54 -18.35
CA LEU A 200 -56.44 33.35 -18.11
C LEU A 200 -57.42 33.55 -16.94
N LYS A 201 -57.01 34.26 -15.89
CA LYS A 201 -57.87 34.61 -14.76
C LYS A 201 -58.98 35.55 -15.20
N GLU A 202 -58.64 36.65 -15.90
CA GLU A 202 -59.61 37.60 -16.45
C GLU A 202 -60.59 36.90 -17.40
N PHE A 203 -60.10 36.01 -18.26
CA PHE A 203 -60.95 35.22 -19.15
C PHE A 203 -61.94 34.33 -18.36
N ASN A 204 -61.47 33.62 -17.32
CA ASN A 204 -62.35 32.81 -16.48
C ASN A 204 -63.37 33.64 -15.69
N GLU A 205 -62.97 34.81 -15.20
CA GLU A 205 -63.87 35.77 -14.52
C GLU A 205 -64.94 36.32 -15.48
N LEU A 206 -64.58 36.64 -16.72
CA LEU A 206 -65.51 37.04 -17.79
C LEU A 206 -66.51 35.92 -18.15
N MET A 207 -66.04 34.67 -18.22
CA MET A 207 -66.90 33.52 -18.52
C MET A 207 -67.83 33.13 -17.37
N THR A 208 -67.45 33.41 -16.12
CA THR A 208 -68.27 33.12 -14.93
C THR A 208 -69.23 34.25 -14.59
N SER A 209 -68.85 35.52 -14.82
CA SER A 209 -69.73 36.70 -14.63
C SER A 209 -70.85 36.81 -15.66
N LYS A 210 -70.68 36.28 -16.89
CA LYS A 210 -71.76 36.18 -17.88
C LYS A 210 -72.83 35.13 -17.57
N ASN A 211 -72.64 34.26 -16.56
CA ASN A 211 -73.58 33.20 -16.19
C ASN A 211 -74.48 33.56 -14.99
N VAL A 212 -74.52 34.82 -14.53
CA VAL A 212 -75.31 35.24 -13.35
C VAL A 212 -76.33 36.34 -13.68
N GLN A 213 -76.81 36.43 -14.93
CA GLN A 213 -78.04 37.18 -15.25
C GLN A 213 -78.80 36.47 -16.38
N PHE A 214 -79.57 35.45 -16.01
CA PHE A 214 -80.83 35.07 -16.65
C PHE A 214 -81.73 34.54 -15.55
N ASP A 215 -82.47 35.47 -14.94
CA ASP A 215 -83.72 35.20 -14.26
C ASP A 215 -84.80 35.33 -15.33
N ASP A 216 -85.47 34.23 -15.68
CA ASP A 216 -86.94 34.13 -15.76
C ASP A 216 -87.34 32.77 -16.40
N GLY A 217 -88.26 32.07 -15.74
CA GLY A 217 -89.25 31.22 -16.40
C GLY A 217 -88.87 29.83 -16.93
N SER A 218 -89.39 28.80 -16.24
CA SER A 218 -89.92 27.53 -16.78
C SER A 218 -88.97 26.36 -17.08
N GLU A 219 -89.09 25.35 -16.21
CA GLU A 219 -89.41 23.95 -16.51
C GLU A 219 -88.40 23.02 -17.24
N TYR A 220 -88.09 21.93 -16.52
CA TYR A 220 -87.52 20.63 -16.90
C TYR A 220 -85.99 20.42 -17.05
N GLU A 221 -85.52 19.56 -16.14
CA GLU A 221 -84.40 18.60 -16.22
C GLU A 221 -82.94 19.11 -16.31
N THR A 222 -82.20 18.86 -15.22
CA THR A 222 -80.73 18.86 -15.18
C THR A 222 -80.10 17.85 -16.15
N PRO A 223 -78.98 18.20 -16.80
CA PRO A 223 -77.92 17.20 -17.01
C PRO A 223 -76.53 17.66 -16.54
N GLN A 224 -76.04 16.92 -15.55
CA GLN A 224 -74.66 16.44 -15.30
C GLN A 224 -73.45 17.30 -15.72
N LYS A 225 -72.60 17.60 -14.72
CA LYS A 225 -71.18 17.97 -14.89
C LYS A 225 -70.46 16.93 -15.77
N GLN A 226 -70.12 17.29 -17.01
CA GLN A 226 -69.13 16.55 -17.78
C GLN A 226 -67.73 16.86 -17.23
N ALA A 227 -67.18 15.92 -16.49
CA ALA A 227 -65.73 15.87 -16.26
C ALA A 227 -65.04 15.66 -17.62
N MET A 228 -64.31 16.66 -18.09
CA MET A 228 -63.48 16.52 -19.29
C MET A 228 -62.35 15.53 -19.00
N SER A 229 -62.40 14.38 -19.66
CA SER A 229 -61.40 13.32 -19.62
C SER A 229 -60.02 13.81 -20.10
N PRO A 230 -58.90 13.38 -19.49
CA PRO A 230 -57.53 13.81 -19.84
C PRO A 230 -57.12 13.55 -21.31
N ASN A 231 -57.84 12.68 -22.03
CA ASN A 231 -57.46 12.25 -23.38
C ASN A 231 -57.79 13.25 -24.51
N LYS A 232 -58.48 14.37 -24.25
CA LYS A 232 -58.68 15.42 -25.28
C LYS A 232 -57.52 16.41 -25.39
N MET A 233 -56.56 16.43 -24.46
CA MET A 233 -55.43 17.37 -24.49
C MET A 233 -54.31 16.92 -25.45
N ILE A 234 -54.24 15.63 -25.80
CA ILE A 234 -53.19 15.05 -26.65
C ILE A 234 -53.38 15.44 -28.13
N ASN A 235 -54.62 15.56 -28.60
CA ASN A 235 -54.91 15.82 -30.01
C ASN A 235 -54.60 17.26 -30.49
N LEU A 236 -54.52 18.24 -29.58
CA LEU A 236 -54.14 19.63 -29.91
C LEU A 236 -52.61 19.80 -30.07
N VAL A 237 -51.81 18.89 -29.50
CA VAL A 237 -50.34 18.97 -29.57
C VAL A 237 -49.80 18.37 -30.87
N GLU A 238 -50.48 17.37 -31.44
CA GLU A 238 -50.06 16.73 -32.70
C GLU A 238 -50.38 17.57 -33.94
N THR A 239 -51.46 18.37 -33.95
CA THR A 239 -51.75 19.28 -35.07
C THR A 239 -50.78 20.47 -35.15
N ALA A 240 -50.17 20.87 -34.03
CA ALA A 240 -49.16 21.93 -34.01
C ALA A 240 -47.76 21.46 -34.46
N ARG A 241 -47.53 20.13 -34.59
CA ARG A 241 -46.25 19.57 -35.05
C ARG A 241 -46.16 19.35 -36.57
N SER A 242 -47.28 19.24 -37.29
CA SER A 242 -47.25 19.07 -38.75
C SER A 242 -47.18 20.39 -39.55
N SER A 243 -47.40 21.55 -38.90
CA SER A 243 -47.37 22.87 -39.54
C SER A 243 -46.06 23.63 -39.33
N ARG A 244 -44.91 23.00 -39.64
CA ARG A 244 -43.61 23.68 -39.78
C ARG A 244 -43.00 23.41 -41.15
N ARG A 245 -43.67 23.87 -42.21
CA ARG A 245 -42.99 24.32 -43.44
C ARG A 245 -43.27 25.81 -43.57
N PHE A 246 -42.29 26.63 -43.19
CA PHE A 246 -42.33 28.05 -43.53
C PHE A 246 -42.15 28.19 -45.04
N PRO A 247 -43.07 28.84 -45.78
CA PRO A 247 -42.81 29.19 -47.16
C PRO A 247 -41.72 30.26 -47.19
N MET A 248 -40.52 29.86 -47.59
CA MET A 248 -39.39 30.78 -47.81
C MET A 248 -39.58 31.44 -49.19
N SER A 249 -39.59 32.76 -49.23
CA SER A 249 -39.75 33.51 -50.49
C SER A 249 -38.58 33.22 -51.44
N GLN A 250 -38.82 33.22 -52.77
CA GLN A 250 -37.79 32.94 -53.77
C GLN A 250 -36.56 33.87 -53.65
N SER A 251 -36.75 35.10 -53.19
CA SER A 251 -35.69 36.06 -52.89
C SER A 251 -34.77 35.58 -51.75
N GLN A 252 -35.32 34.96 -50.70
CA GLN A 252 -34.52 34.41 -49.58
C GLN A 252 -33.70 33.18 -49.98
N LYS A 253 -34.18 32.36 -50.94
CA LYS A 253 -33.40 31.23 -51.49
C LYS A 253 -32.13 31.66 -52.23
N LYS A 254 -32.17 32.76 -52.97
CA LYS A 254 -30.99 33.27 -53.71
C LYS A 254 -29.88 33.74 -52.79
N TYR A 255 -30.21 34.41 -51.68
CA TYR A 255 -29.20 34.86 -50.70
C TYR A 255 -28.52 33.69 -49.98
N PHE A 256 -29.24 32.61 -49.70
CA PHE A 256 -28.66 31.42 -49.06
C PHE A 256 -27.70 30.66 -49.99
N LEU A 257 -28.05 30.52 -51.27
CA LEU A 257 -27.18 29.89 -52.27
C LEU A 257 -25.90 30.69 -52.52
N ALA A 258 -25.98 32.02 -52.59
CA ALA A 258 -24.82 32.90 -52.74
C ALA A 258 -23.88 32.89 -51.51
N ALA A 259 -24.41 32.71 -50.31
CA ALA A 259 -23.63 32.61 -49.08
C ALA A 259 -22.88 31.27 -48.94
N VAL A 260 -23.38 30.21 -49.60
CA VAL A 260 -22.74 28.89 -49.60
C VAL A 260 -21.67 28.79 -50.70
N THR A 261 -21.88 29.42 -51.86
CA THR A 261 -20.85 29.44 -52.93
C THR A 261 -19.67 30.36 -52.62
N LYS A 262 -19.85 31.45 -51.84
CA LYS A 262 -18.74 32.31 -51.39
C LYS A 262 -17.79 31.69 -50.36
N LYS A 263 -18.05 30.46 -49.90
CA LYS A 263 -17.16 29.69 -49.02
C LYS A 263 -16.39 28.59 -49.76
N LEU A 264 -16.51 28.53 -51.07
CA LEU A 264 -15.87 27.53 -51.95
C LEU A 264 -14.95 28.16 -53.00
N ASP A 265 -14.71 29.48 -52.93
CA ASP A 265 -13.66 30.21 -53.65
C ASP A 265 -12.63 30.76 -52.65
#